data_AF-A0A024S3P1-F1
#
_entry.id   AF-A0A024S3P1-F1
#
_cell.length_a   1.000
_cell.length_b   1.000
_cell.length_c   1.000
_cell.angle_alpha   90.00
_cell.angle_beta   90.00
_cell.angle_gamma   90.00
#
_symmetry.space_group_name_H-M   'P 1'
#
loop_
_entity.id
_entity.type
_entity.pdbx_description
1 polymer ?
#
loop_
_entity_poly.entity_id
_entity_poly.type
_entity_poly.pdbx_seq_one_letter_code
_entity_poly.pdbx_strand_id
1 'polypeptide(L)'
;MSSRHYHASRAAAAQQHQAQQDAAVAQALEIARESPDGASDPTVSKILDMALSQIWGKVEAQPDAYVMTRDEFAVFNFFQHRFQGNTTAVKARKRYWDHARA
;
A
#
# COMPACT_ATOMS: atom_id res chain seq x y z
N MET A 1 10.89 4.46 -43.16
CA MET A 1 10.94 3.23 -42.34
C MET A 1 12.05 3.46 -41.32
N SER A 2 11.87 3.52 -40.00
CA SER A 2 10.90 2.89 -39.13
C SER A 2 10.76 3.68 -37.83
N SER A 3 9.51 3.90 -37.42
CA SER A 3 9.15 4.22 -36.05
C SER A 3 9.09 2.94 -35.22
N ARG A 4 9.12 3.12 -33.89
CA ARG A 4 8.80 2.17 -32.80
C ARG A 4 10.00 1.35 -32.35
N HIS A 5 10.54 1.64 -31.16
CA HIS A 5 11.06 0.68 -30.16
C HIS A 5 11.66 1.48 -28.97
N TYR A 6 10.86 2.29 -28.25
CA TYR A 6 11.30 2.95 -26.99
C TYR A 6 10.26 2.91 -25.86
N HIS A 7 9.11 2.26 -26.03
CA HIS A 7 8.03 2.29 -25.02
C HIS A 7 8.10 1.16 -23.98
N ALA A 8 8.93 0.12 -24.17
CA ALA A 8 8.96 -1.04 -23.28
C ALA A 8 9.80 -0.85 -21.99
N SER A 9 10.80 0.03 -22.00
CA SER A 9 11.77 0.18 -20.90
C SER A 9 11.25 0.99 -19.70
N ARG A 10 10.32 1.95 -19.91
CA ARG A 10 9.76 2.76 -18.80
C ARG A 10 8.76 1.99 -17.93
N ALA A 11 7.95 1.11 -18.54
CA ALA A 11 6.96 0.31 -17.79
C ALA A 11 7.66 -0.72 -16.88
N ALA A 12 8.69 -1.41 -17.41
CA ALA A 12 9.47 -2.38 -16.65
C ALA A 12 10.20 -1.74 -15.45
N ALA A 13 10.78 -0.54 -15.62
CA ALA A 13 11.44 0.17 -14.52
C ALA A 13 10.44 0.62 -13.43
N ALA A 14 9.24 1.09 -13.82
CA ALA A 14 8.19 1.42 -12.87
C ALA A 14 7.71 0.17 -12.10
N GLN A 15 7.56 -0.96 -12.79
CA GLN A 15 7.17 -2.23 -12.18
C GLN A 15 8.24 -2.78 -11.23
N GLN A 16 9.53 -2.61 -11.55
CA GLN A 16 10.63 -2.99 -10.66
C GLN A 16 10.66 -2.14 -9.38
N HIS A 17 10.44 -0.82 -9.51
CA HIS A 17 10.36 0.06 -8.34
C HIS A 17 9.17 -0.28 -7.44
N GLN A 18 8.01 -0.64 -8.02
CA GLN A 18 6.85 -1.10 -7.26
C GLN A 18 7.17 -2.36 -6.45
N ALA A 19 7.75 -3.38 -7.10
CA ALA A 19 8.07 -4.65 -6.45
C ALA A 19 9.10 -4.49 -5.31
N GLN A 20 10.08 -3.60 -5.47
CA GLN A 20 11.04 -3.30 -4.40
C GLN A 20 10.38 -2.57 -3.22
N GLN A 21 9.41 -1.69 -3.50
CA GLN A 21 8.63 -1.03 -2.46
C GLN A 21 7.77 -2.04 -1.71
N ASP A 22 7.08 -2.94 -2.40
CA ASP A 22 6.25 -3.97 -1.78
C ASP A 22 7.07 -4.89 -0.87
N ALA A 23 8.27 -5.30 -1.29
CA ALA A 23 9.17 -6.10 -0.47
C ALA A 23 9.66 -5.35 0.78
N ALA A 24 10.01 -4.07 0.65
CA ALA A 24 10.41 -3.24 1.79
C ALA A 24 9.25 -3.05 2.78
N VAL A 25 8.03 -2.88 2.29
CA VAL A 25 6.82 -2.75 3.11
C VAL A 25 6.51 -4.04 3.85
N ALA A 26 6.62 -5.19 3.20
CA ALA A 26 6.43 -6.49 3.83
C ALA A 26 7.43 -6.69 4.98
N GLN A 27 8.71 -6.38 4.77
CA GLN A 27 9.73 -6.46 5.83
C GLN A 27 9.48 -5.46 6.96
N ALA A 28 9.12 -4.22 6.63
CA ALA A 28 8.80 -3.21 7.64
C ALA A 28 7.60 -3.63 8.50
N LEU A 29 6.58 -4.22 7.88
CA LEU A 29 5.42 -4.78 8.58
C LEU A 29 5.81 -5.95 9.48
N GLU A 30 6.69 -6.83 9.01
CA GLU A 30 7.18 -7.96 9.81
C GLU A 30 7.89 -7.46 11.06
N ILE A 31 8.85 -6.54 10.92
CA ILE A 31 9.58 -5.92 12.04
C ILE A 31 8.62 -5.23 13.02
N ALA A 32 7.66 -4.44 12.50
CA ALA A 32 6.68 -3.74 13.32
C ALA A 32 5.73 -4.68 14.08
N ARG A 33 5.53 -5.91 13.58
CA ARG A 33 4.70 -6.94 14.22
C ARG A 33 5.48 -7.80 15.20
N GLU A 34 6.76 -8.06 14.91
CA GLU A 34 7.66 -8.83 15.78
C GLU A 34 8.01 -8.07 17.06
N SER A 35 8.09 -6.73 16.99
CA SER A 35 8.37 -5.91 18.17
C SER A 35 7.66 -4.54 18.13
N PRO A 36 7.01 -4.13 19.23
CA PRO A 36 6.53 -2.75 19.40
C PRO A 36 7.65 -1.69 19.24
N ASP A 37 8.88 -2.03 19.61
CA ASP A 37 10.04 -1.14 19.43
C ASP A 37 10.45 -1.07 17.96
N GLY A 38 10.30 -2.18 17.22
CA GLY A 38 10.52 -2.23 15.77
C GLY A 38 9.55 -1.34 14.99
N ALA A 39 8.30 -1.24 15.45
CA ALA A 39 7.33 -0.28 14.91
C ALA A 39 7.70 1.19 15.16
N SER A 40 8.50 1.45 16.21
CA SER A 40 9.00 2.78 16.55
C SER A 40 10.29 3.15 15.81
N ASP A 41 10.89 2.22 15.06
CA ASP A 41 12.06 2.51 14.24
C ASP A 41 11.71 3.56 13.17
N PRO A 42 12.45 4.68 13.07
CA PRO A 42 12.18 5.74 12.10
C PRO A 42 12.18 5.28 10.64
N THR A 43 13.00 4.27 10.30
CA THR A 43 13.10 3.68 8.97
C THR A 43 11.84 2.87 8.65
N VAL A 44 11.44 2.01 9.58
CA VAL A 44 10.22 1.18 9.47
C VAL A 44 8.98 2.08 9.35
N SER A 45 8.85 3.04 10.27
CA SER A 45 7.76 4.01 10.26
C SER A 45 7.70 4.79 8.95
N LYS A 46 8.85 5.24 8.41
CA LYS A 46 8.91 5.94 7.12
C LYS A 46 8.47 5.05 5.94
N ILE A 47 8.88 3.79 5.91
CA ILE A 47 8.47 2.86 4.85
C ILE A 47 6.96 2.62 4.90
N LEU A 48 6.43 2.37 6.10
CA LEU A 48 5.00 2.13 6.31
C LEU A 48 4.15 3.37 5.99
N ASP A 49 4.61 4.58 6.35
CA ASP A 49 3.93 5.84 6.05
C ASP A 49 3.94 6.16 4.55
N MET A 50 5.06 5.92 3.87
CA MET A 50 5.15 6.06 2.41
C MET A 50 4.18 5.10 1.71
N ALA A 51 4.14 3.84 2.13
CA ALA A 51 3.22 2.85 1.58
C ALA A 51 1.76 3.23 1.83
N LEU A 52 1.46 3.66 3.05
CA LEU A 52 0.13 4.15 3.40
C LEU A 52 -0.29 5.32 2.52
N SER A 53 0.61 6.28 2.28
CA SER A 53 0.33 7.44 1.43
C SER A 53 0.04 7.04 -0.02
N GLN A 54 0.75 6.04 -0.55
CA GLN A 54 0.48 5.49 -1.88
C GLN A 54 -0.89 4.79 -1.93
N ILE A 55 -1.19 3.94 -0.95
CA ILE A 55 -2.47 3.24 -0.85
C ILE A 55 -3.62 4.25 -0.73
N TRP A 56 -3.45 5.25 0.13
CA TRP A 56 -4.43 6.31 0.32
C TRP A 56 -4.66 7.11 -0.96
N GLY A 57 -3.60 7.45 -1.70
CA GLY A 57 -3.75 8.10 -3.00
C GLY A 57 -4.55 7.27 -4.01
N LYS A 58 -4.39 5.94 -4.02
CA LYS A 58 -5.20 5.04 -4.86
C LYS A 58 -6.66 5.01 -4.40
N VAL A 59 -6.89 4.96 -3.09
CA VAL A 59 -8.24 5.03 -2.49
C VAL A 59 -8.92 6.36 -2.82
N GLU A 60 -8.23 7.49 -2.72
CA GLU A 60 -8.79 8.80 -3.06
C GLU A 60 -9.05 8.96 -4.55
N ALA A 61 -8.17 8.42 -5.40
CA ALA A 61 -8.35 8.44 -6.85
C ALA A 61 -9.53 7.56 -7.30
N GLN A 62 -9.74 6.43 -6.64
CA GLN A 62 -10.80 5.47 -6.95
C GLN A 62 -11.54 5.05 -5.68
N PRO A 63 -12.31 5.98 -5.09
CA PRO A 63 -12.89 5.78 -3.78
C PRO A 63 -13.97 4.73 -3.75
N ASP A 64 -14.47 4.26 -4.90
CA ASP A 64 -15.51 3.24 -5.02
C ASP A 64 -15.09 1.96 -5.75
N ALA A 65 -14.01 2.00 -6.52
CA ALA A 65 -13.53 0.87 -7.32
C ALA A 65 -12.27 0.21 -6.76
N TYR A 66 -11.47 0.94 -5.98
CA TYR A 66 -10.21 0.40 -5.47
C TYR A 66 -10.45 -0.64 -4.37
N VAL A 67 -9.84 -1.82 -4.55
CA VAL A 67 -9.78 -2.89 -3.57
C VAL A 67 -8.32 -3.10 -3.18
N MET A 68 -8.01 -2.91 -1.90
CA MET A 68 -6.66 -3.12 -1.38
C MET A 68 -6.26 -4.59 -1.49
N THR A 69 -4.97 -4.86 -1.68
CA THR A 69 -4.44 -6.23 -1.53
C THR A 69 -4.29 -6.59 -0.04
N ARG A 70 -3.97 -7.86 0.25
CA ARG A 70 -3.74 -8.32 1.62
C ARG A 70 -2.64 -7.54 2.34
N ASP A 71 -1.56 -7.23 1.63
CA ASP A 71 -0.40 -6.52 2.20
C ASP A 71 -0.71 -5.05 2.42
N GLU A 72 -1.39 -4.41 1.44
CA GLU A 72 -1.86 -3.04 1.58
C GLU A 72 -2.87 -2.90 2.72
N PHE A 73 -3.79 -3.87 2.85
CA PHE A 73 -4.73 -3.90 3.96
C PHE A 73 -4.01 -4.07 5.29
N ALA A 74 -2.92 -4.84 5.36
CA ALA A 74 -2.14 -4.98 6.59
C ALA A 74 -1.51 -3.64 7.03
N VAL A 75 -0.91 -2.88 6.11
CA VAL A 75 -0.43 -1.51 6.37
C VAL A 75 -1.58 -0.61 6.80
N PHE A 76 -2.67 -0.63 6.04
CA PHE A 76 -3.83 0.22 6.31
C PHE A 76 -4.46 -0.07 7.67
N ASN A 77 -4.54 -1.34 8.05
CA ASN A 77 -5.07 -1.80 9.33
C ASN A 77 -4.14 -1.48 10.49
N PHE A 78 -2.81 -1.50 10.27
CA PHE A 78 -1.83 -1.04 11.26
C PHE A 78 -2.09 0.43 11.66
N PHE A 79 -2.41 1.29 10.68
CA PHE A 79 -2.75 2.69 10.92
C PHE A 79 -4.23 2.96 11.23
N GLN A 80 -5.02 1.97 11.63
CA GLN A 80 -6.46 2.14 11.89
C GLN A 80 -6.76 3.26 12.90
N HIS A 81 -5.89 3.48 13.89
CA HIS A 81 -6.05 4.52 14.90
C HIS A 81 -6.01 5.94 14.31
N ARG A 82 -5.28 6.13 13.21
CA ARG A 82 -5.17 7.42 12.52
C ARG A 82 -6.37 7.74 11.65
N PHE A 83 -7.12 6.71 11.23
CA PHE A 83 -8.31 6.84 10.39
C PHE A 83 -9.63 6.75 11.19
N GLN A 84 -9.57 6.86 12.52
CA GLN A 84 -10.79 6.90 13.34
C GLN A 84 -11.63 8.12 12.94
N GLY A 85 -12.89 7.87 12.54
CA GLY A 85 -13.80 8.89 12.04
C GLY A 85 -13.71 9.18 10.53
N ASN A 86 -12.77 8.57 9.80
CA ASN A 86 -12.68 8.74 8.36
C ASN A 86 -13.60 7.76 7.62
N THR A 87 -14.64 8.29 6.98
CA THR A 87 -15.65 7.48 6.26
C THR A 87 -15.08 6.78 5.02
N THR A 88 -14.14 7.40 4.32
CA THR A 88 -13.45 6.82 3.16
C THR A 88 -12.62 5.60 3.58
N ALA A 89 -11.91 5.69 4.70
CA ALA A 89 -11.16 4.57 5.26
C ALA A 89 -12.09 3.39 5.64
N VAL A 90 -13.24 3.69 6.25
CA VAL A 90 -14.25 2.67 6.59
C VAL A 90 -14.79 2.00 5.34
N LYS A 91 -15.13 2.77 4.29
CA LYS A 91 -15.59 2.23 3.00
C LYS A 91 -14.53 1.36 2.35
N ALA A 92 -13.27 1.79 2.32
CA ALA A 92 -12.17 1.02 1.75
C ALA A 92 -11.99 -0.33 2.47
N ARG A 93 -12.02 -0.35 3.82
CA ARG A 93 -11.98 -1.60 4.61
C ARG A 93 -13.18 -2.50 4.29
N LYS A 94 -14.38 -1.93 4.21
CA LYS A 94 -15.59 -2.69 3.88
C LYS A 94 -15.43 -3.41 2.52
N ARG A 95 -14.92 -2.73 1.49
CA ARG A 95 -14.69 -3.33 0.17
C ARG A 95 -13.69 -4.47 0.19
N TYR A 96 -12.59 -4.32 0.93
CA TYR A 96 -11.64 -5.41 1.10
C TYR A 96 -12.33 -6.66 1.67
N TRP A 97 -13.14 -6.51 2.71
CA TRP A 97 -13.89 -7.62 3.31
C TRP A 97 -14.98 -8.18 2.40
N ASP A 98 -15.70 -7.32 1.67
CA ASP A 98 -16.72 -7.73 0.71
C ASP A 98 -16.09 -8.55 -0.43
N HIS A 99 -14.91 -8.16 -0.92
CA HIS A 99 -14.14 -8.90 -1.92
C HIS A 99 -13.49 -10.18 -1.36
N ALA A 100 -13.02 -10.18 -0.11
CA ALA A 100 -12.41 -11.36 0.51
C ALA A 100 -13.42 -12.47 0.86
N ARG A 101 -14.72 -12.14 0.90
CA ARG A 101 -15.83 -13.07 1.17
C ARG A 101 -16.54 -13.56 -0.10
N ALA A 102 -16.24 -12.96 -1.25
CA ALA A 102 -16.77 -13.35 -2.55
C ALA A 102 -15.96 -14.51 -3.14
#